data_AF-A0A6J1ASB4-F1
#
_entry.id   AF-A0A6J1ASB4-F1
#
_cell.length_a   1.000
_cell.length_b   1.000
_cell.length_c   1.000
_cell.angle_alpha   90.00
_cell.angle_beta   90.00
_cell.angle_gamma   90.00
#
_symmetry.space_group_name_H-M   'P 1'
#
loop_
_entity.id
_entity.type
_entity.pdbx_description
1 polymer ?
#
loop_
_entity_poly.entity_id
_entity_poly.type
_entity_poly.pdbx_seq_one_letter_code
_entity_poly.pdbx_strand_id
1 'polypeptide(L)'
;MSSHSEDHQNKRDQPKHHSSPSSDTNNNHQPAPAPPSQPPPPPQPPNNQSPAHGYPPAMGYPPQMVHTHGGPYPGYPPPPHGYNQYPYAQLPPGAPYYNQGYASPQHDRCSGFARGIIAAMFVLIVLTCLSSLITWAVLRPQIPVFHVDNMSVSNFNTSTPFTATWDTNLTLENPNHKLRLYLDKIVGAMFYDDEESLGSSWLNPIFMETKTKATMNAIISANGSAQNAVPIWLTQEMSKDRATGSLTFALRFRIWATFKTGSWWTRSLVIRVLCDDLKVNFVGASGNGALAPGKRDNCDVYA
;
A
#
# COMPACT_ATOMS: atom_id res chain seq x y z
N MET A 1 73.97 78.33 5.21
CA MET A 1 73.60 76.93 5.55
C MET A 1 72.20 76.73 4.98
N SER A 2 72.06 76.48 3.67
CA SER A 2 72.07 75.15 3.01
C SER A 2 70.70 74.44 3.18
N SER A 3 70.03 73.82 2.20
CA SER A 3 70.10 73.66 0.72
C SER A 3 68.78 72.96 0.28
N HIS A 4 68.28 72.85 -0.97
CA HIS A 4 68.68 73.26 -2.34
C HIS A 4 67.38 73.52 -3.18
N SER A 5 67.38 74.20 -4.34
CA SER A 5 67.46 73.69 -5.73
C SER A 5 66.65 72.41 -6.06
N GLU A 6 65.98 72.27 -7.22
CA GLU A 6 65.77 73.19 -8.37
C GLU A 6 64.54 72.76 -9.21
N ASP A 7 64.08 73.63 -10.10
CA ASP A 7 62.90 73.47 -10.97
C ASP A 7 63.32 73.22 -12.43
N HIS A 8 62.42 72.64 -13.25
CA HIS A 8 62.16 72.92 -14.69
C HIS A 8 61.82 71.75 -15.64
N GLN A 9 60.54 71.76 -16.05
CA GLN A 9 60.03 71.83 -17.44
C GLN A 9 60.47 70.88 -18.60
N ASN A 10 59.42 70.25 -19.21
CA ASN A 10 59.24 69.94 -20.66
C ASN A 10 60.17 68.88 -21.30
N LYS A 11 59.77 68.02 -22.25
CA LYS A 11 58.87 68.16 -23.41
C LYS A 11 58.59 66.75 -24.01
N ARG A 12 57.75 66.71 -25.05
CA ARG A 12 57.21 65.51 -25.74
C ARG A 12 58.11 65.03 -26.89
N ASP A 13 58.32 63.72 -27.07
CA ASP A 13 58.63 63.09 -28.38
C ASP A 13 58.43 61.55 -28.42
N GLN A 14 58.19 61.00 -29.61
CA GLN A 14 58.16 59.57 -29.99
C GLN A 14 59.58 59.12 -30.45
N PRO A 15 59.98 57.81 -30.55
CA PRO A 15 59.41 56.91 -31.58
C PRO A 15 59.64 55.36 -31.48
N LYS A 16 59.14 54.66 -32.53
CA LYS A 16 59.67 53.43 -33.20
C LYS A 16 59.37 51.99 -32.72
N HIS A 17 59.23 51.15 -33.75
CA HIS A 17 58.87 49.72 -33.74
C HIS A 17 60.00 48.75 -33.31
N HIS A 18 59.59 47.59 -32.79
CA HIS A 18 60.31 46.31 -32.94
C HIS A 18 59.33 45.18 -33.33
N SER A 19 59.88 44.11 -33.90
CA SER A 19 59.15 43.09 -34.68
C SER A 19 58.96 41.77 -33.92
N SER A 20 57.85 41.07 -34.23
CA SER A 20 57.64 39.60 -34.33
C SER A 20 58.45 38.62 -33.46
N PRO A 21 57.83 37.56 -32.87
CA PRO A 21 57.13 36.56 -33.69
C PRO A 21 55.83 35.96 -33.11
N SER A 22 55.11 35.24 -33.98
CA SER A 22 53.97 34.38 -33.63
C SER A 22 54.34 33.27 -32.66
N SER A 23 53.43 32.92 -31.76
CA SER A 23 53.45 31.67 -31.02
C SER A 23 52.02 31.12 -30.84
N ASP A 24 51.80 30.01 -31.53
CA ASP A 24 50.69 29.06 -31.57
C ASP A 24 49.59 29.15 -30.48
N THR A 25 48.37 29.41 -30.93
CA THR A 25 47.14 29.17 -30.15
C THR A 25 46.89 27.66 -30.04
N ASN A 26 47.41 27.01 -29.01
CA ASN A 26 47.21 25.59 -28.79
C ASN A 26 45.77 25.28 -28.31
N ASN A 27 44.86 25.10 -29.27
CA ASN A 27 43.47 24.73 -29.05
C ASN A 27 43.36 23.28 -28.54
N ASN A 28 43.45 23.08 -27.23
CA ASN A 28 43.01 21.84 -26.58
C ASN A 28 41.47 21.75 -26.61
N HIS A 29 40.93 21.40 -27.78
CA HIS A 29 39.56 20.90 -27.91
C HIS A 29 39.49 19.50 -27.33
N GLN A 30 39.12 19.42 -26.05
CA GLN A 30 38.82 18.16 -25.38
C GLN A 30 37.43 17.69 -25.85
N PRO A 31 37.29 16.53 -26.52
CA PRO A 31 35.99 16.07 -27.00
C PRO A 31 35.04 15.83 -25.83
N ALA A 32 33.79 16.30 -25.95
CA ALA A 32 32.76 16.00 -24.96
C ALA A 32 32.53 14.48 -24.85
N PRO A 33 32.31 13.92 -23.65
CA PRO A 33 31.99 12.51 -23.50
C PRO A 33 30.69 12.17 -24.21
N ALA A 34 30.69 11.08 -24.98
CA ALA A 34 29.51 10.63 -25.72
C ALA A 34 28.36 10.28 -24.76
N PRO A 35 27.09 10.51 -25.15
CA PRO A 35 25.94 10.10 -24.35
C PRO A 35 25.93 8.56 -24.20
N PRO A 36 25.48 8.02 -23.05
CA PRO A 36 25.42 6.58 -22.84
C PRO A 36 24.44 5.93 -23.84
N SER A 37 24.90 4.86 -24.48
CA SER A 37 24.08 4.05 -25.37
C SER A 37 22.91 3.43 -24.62
N GLN A 38 21.70 3.52 -25.21
CA GLN A 38 20.52 2.87 -24.65
C GLN A 38 20.70 1.34 -24.68
N PRO A 39 20.31 0.62 -23.61
CA PRO A 39 20.28 -0.84 -23.65
C PRO A 39 19.22 -1.31 -24.67
N PRO A 40 19.44 -2.45 -25.35
CA PRO A 40 18.47 -2.99 -26.29
C PRO A 40 17.16 -3.37 -25.56
N PRO A 41 16.00 -3.26 -26.22
CA PRO A 41 14.73 -3.64 -25.62
C PRO A 41 14.71 -5.15 -25.29
N PRO A 42 14.00 -5.56 -24.22
CA PRO A 42 13.92 -6.97 -23.85
C PRO A 42 13.23 -7.80 -24.95
N PRO A 43 13.60 -9.08 -25.13
CA PRO A 43 12.93 -9.96 -26.10
C PRO A 43 11.44 -10.06 -25.82
N GLN A 44 10.60 -9.93 -26.86
CA GLN A 44 9.17 -10.19 -26.73
C GLN A 44 8.94 -11.68 -26.43
N PRO A 45 8.01 -12.04 -25.52
CA PRO A 45 7.65 -13.42 -25.27
C PRO A 45 6.96 -14.04 -26.50
N PRO A 46 7.06 -15.37 -26.71
CA PRO A 46 6.40 -16.04 -27.83
C PRO A 46 4.88 -15.85 -27.78
N ASN A 47 4.27 -15.57 -28.93
CA ASN A 47 2.83 -15.39 -29.08
C ASN A 47 2.09 -16.75 -29.03
N ASN A 48 1.96 -17.33 -27.84
CA ASN A 48 1.20 -18.56 -27.62
C ASN A 48 -0.31 -18.26 -27.68
N GLN A 49 -0.86 -18.35 -28.89
CA GLN A 49 -2.30 -18.49 -29.10
C GLN A 49 -2.77 -19.86 -28.56
N SER A 50 -3.32 -19.87 -27.35
CA SER A 50 -4.10 -21.01 -26.85
C SER A 50 -5.54 -20.89 -27.37
N PRO A 51 -6.13 -21.94 -27.98
CA PRO A 51 -7.50 -21.89 -28.47
C PRO A 51 -8.53 -21.80 -27.33
N ALA A 52 -9.67 -21.18 -27.61
CA ALA A 52 -10.71 -20.89 -26.64
C ALA A 52 -11.30 -22.15 -26.00
N HIS A 53 -11.48 -22.12 -24.67
CA HIS A 53 -12.26 -23.14 -23.96
C HIS A 53 -13.74 -23.07 -24.39
N GLY A 54 -14.22 -24.15 -25.02
CA GLY A 54 -15.64 -24.32 -25.31
C GLY A 54 -16.48 -24.59 -24.06
N TYR A 55 -17.72 -24.13 -24.09
CA TYR A 55 -18.74 -24.39 -23.06
C TYR A 55 -19.10 -25.88 -22.95
N PRO A 56 -19.51 -26.38 -21.77
CA PRO A 56 -20.04 -27.73 -21.63
C PRO A 56 -21.42 -27.87 -22.30
N PRO A 57 -21.76 -29.04 -22.88
CA PRO A 57 -23.04 -29.28 -23.52
C PRO A 57 -24.20 -29.43 -22.51
N ALA A 58 -25.41 -29.04 -22.94
CA ALA A 58 -26.63 -29.19 -22.15
C ALA A 58 -27.11 -30.65 -22.08
N MET A 59 -27.64 -31.07 -20.93
CA MET A 59 -28.34 -32.36 -20.81
C MET A 59 -29.66 -32.34 -21.57
N GLY A 60 -29.84 -33.30 -22.48
CA GLY A 60 -31.13 -33.58 -23.12
C GLY A 60 -32.03 -34.44 -22.22
N TYR A 61 -33.34 -34.17 -22.27
CA TYR A 61 -34.36 -35.02 -21.66
C TYR A 61 -34.53 -36.35 -22.42
N PRO A 62 -34.91 -37.46 -21.75
CA PRO A 62 -35.24 -38.72 -22.42
C PRO A 62 -36.61 -38.67 -23.12
N PRO A 63 -36.78 -39.30 -24.29
CA PRO A 63 -38.06 -39.32 -25.02
C PRO A 63 -39.06 -40.31 -24.41
N GLN A 64 -40.35 -39.95 -24.47
CA GLN A 64 -41.47 -40.83 -24.14
C GLN A 64 -41.69 -41.86 -25.26
N MET A 65 -41.94 -43.12 -24.90
CA MET A 65 -42.14 -44.22 -25.86
C MET A 65 -43.64 -44.40 -26.13
N VAL A 66 -44.07 -44.10 -27.36
CA VAL A 66 -45.44 -44.36 -27.84
C VAL A 66 -45.41 -45.54 -28.81
N HIS A 67 -46.07 -46.64 -28.47
CA HIS A 67 -46.35 -47.72 -29.41
C HIS A 67 -47.85 -48.02 -29.48
N THR A 68 -48.46 -47.58 -30.58
CA THR A 68 -49.84 -47.86 -30.98
C THR A 68 -49.95 -49.20 -31.72
N HIS A 69 -51.14 -49.80 -31.69
CA HIS A 69 -51.43 -51.17 -32.15
C HIS A 69 -51.55 -51.33 -33.68
N GLY A 70 -51.40 -52.57 -34.18
CA GLY A 70 -52.17 -53.07 -35.33
C GLY A 70 -51.46 -54.05 -36.27
N GLY A 71 -51.91 -55.31 -36.33
CA GLY A 71 -51.46 -56.31 -37.34
C GLY A 71 -51.97 -57.74 -37.04
N PRO A 72 -52.58 -58.50 -37.98
CA PRO A 72 -53.38 -59.69 -37.66
C PRO A 72 -52.74 -61.05 -38.02
N TYR A 73 -53.20 -62.13 -37.38
CA TYR A 73 -52.94 -63.53 -37.76
C TYR A 73 -54.23 -64.38 -37.71
N PRO A 74 -54.41 -65.40 -38.59
CA PRO A 74 -55.67 -66.14 -38.75
C PRO A 74 -55.76 -67.44 -37.92
N GLY A 75 -56.99 -67.87 -37.63
CA GLY A 75 -57.33 -68.87 -36.61
C GLY A 75 -57.21 -70.37 -36.95
N TYR A 76 -57.70 -71.21 -36.02
CA TYR A 76 -58.29 -72.57 -36.14
C TYR A 76 -58.98 -72.90 -34.75
N PRO A 77 -59.68 -74.04 -34.47
CA PRO A 77 -61.09 -74.05 -34.01
C PRO A 77 -61.35 -74.50 -32.54
N PRO A 78 -62.64 -74.57 -32.08
CA PRO A 78 -63.04 -74.57 -30.65
C PRO A 78 -63.24 -75.98 -29.99
N PRO A 79 -63.60 -76.08 -28.68
CA PRO A 79 -63.38 -77.27 -27.85
C PRO A 79 -64.63 -78.14 -27.56
N PRO A 80 -64.41 -79.32 -26.97
CA PRO A 80 -65.38 -79.97 -26.06
C PRO A 80 -64.66 -80.52 -24.79
N HIS A 81 -65.20 -80.72 -23.57
CA HIS A 81 -66.51 -80.91 -22.95
C HIS A 81 -66.39 -80.32 -21.50
N GLY A 82 -67.40 -80.02 -20.66
CA GLY A 82 -68.77 -80.53 -20.55
C GLY A 82 -68.90 -81.59 -19.45
N TYR A 83 -69.23 -81.20 -18.20
CA TYR A 83 -70.29 -81.78 -17.31
C TYR A 83 -70.14 -81.49 -15.78
N ASN A 84 -71.27 -81.06 -15.18
CA ASN A 84 -71.83 -81.31 -13.82
C ASN A 84 -70.94 -81.18 -12.54
N GLN A 85 -71.21 -80.27 -11.60
CA GLN A 85 -72.30 -80.21 -10.57
C GLN A 85 -72.18 -81.17 -9.36
N TYR A 86 -71.71 -80.62 -8.22
CA TYR A 86 -72.23 -80.71 -6.81
C TYR A 86 -72.48 -82.09 -6.10
N PRO A 87 -72.66 -82.18 -4.75
CA PRO A 87 -72.46 -81.19 -3.66
C PRO A 87 -71.77 -81.70 -2.35
N TYR A 88 -71.61 -80.78 -1.38
CA TYR A 88 -71.44 -80.95 0.10
C TYR A 88 -70.12 -81.46 0.71
N ALA A 89 -69.38 -80.52 1.35
CA ALA A 89 -69.11 -80.54 2.80
C ALA A 89 -68.75 -79.11 3.30
N GLN A 90 -69.19 -78.73 4.51
CA GLN A 90 -68.87 -77.45 5.19
C GLN A 90 -67.53 -77.60 5.98
N LEU A 91 -66.84 -76.64 6.61
CA LEU A 91 -67.02 -75.25 7.13
C LEU A 91 -65.66 -74.49 6.93
N PRO A 92 -65.36 -73.27 7.46
CA PRO A 92 -66.16 -72.22 8.14
C PRO A 92 -66.04 -70.80 7.51
N PRO A 93 -66.83 -69.80 7.95
CA PRO A 93 -66.60 -68.39 7.59
C PRO A 93 -65.38 -67.82 8.32
N GLY A 94 -64.24 -67.76 7.62
CA GLY A 94 -63.03 -67.11 8.14
C GLY A 94 -63.24 -65.61 8.31
N ALA A 95 -63.04 -65.10 9.53
CA ALA A 95 -63.05 -63.67 9.83
C ALA A 95 -62.01 -62.90 8.99
N PRO A 96 -62.23 -61.62 8.67
CA PRO A 96 -61.24 -60.81 7.99
C PRO A 96 -60.00 -60.68 8.88
N TYR A 97 -58.92 -61.36 8.48
CA TYR A 97 -57.61 -61.09 9.07
C TYR A 97 -57.27 -59.63 8.85
N TYR A 98 -57.18 -58.87 9.93
CA TYR A 98 -56.43 -57.62 9.93
C TYR A 98 -55.02 -57.96 9.45
N ASN A 99 -54.71 -57.58 8.22
CA ASN A 99 -53.35 -57.63 7.73
C ASN A 99 -52.58 -56.50 8.42
N GLN A 100 -52.15 -56.77 9.66
CA GLN A 100 -51.00 -56.09 10.26
C GLN A 100 -49.78 -56.44 9.41
N GLY A 101 -49.70 -55.80 8.25
CA GLY A 101 -48.44 -55.61 7.56
C GLY A 101 -47.54 -54.88 8.53
N TYR A 102 -46.69 -55.62 9.21
CA TYR A 102 -45.59 -55.06 9.97
C TYR A 102 -44.84 -54.14 9.02
N ALA A 103 -44.97 -52.84 9.25
CA ALA A 103 -44.21 -51.85 8.53
C ALA A 103 -42.75 -52.04 8.96
N SER A 104 -42.05 -52.91 8.23
CA SER A 104 -40.61 -53.12 8.36
C SER A 104 -39.97 -51.74 8.38
N PRO A 105 -39.31 -51.33 9.48
CA PRO A 105 -38.57 -50.09 9.45
C PRO A 105 -37.43 -50.31 8.47
N GLN A 106 -37.60 -49.81 7.24
CA GLN A 106 -36.50 -49.64 6.28
C GLN A 106 -35.55 -48.65 6.93
N HIS A 107 -34.62 -49.19 7.69
CA HIS A 107 -33.63 -48.41 8.40
C HIS A 107 -32.66 -47.92 7.33
N ASP A 108 -32.83 -46.67 6.89
CA ASP A 108 -31.97 -45.99 5.93
C ASP A 108 -30.53 -45.91 6.47
N ARG A 109 -29.76 -46.99 6.31
CA ARG A 109 -28.38 -47.11 6.79
C ARG A 109 -27.45 -46.06 6.15
N CYS A 110 -27.86 -45.43 5.05
CA CYS A 110 -27.18 -44.31 4.42
C CYS A 110 -27.49 -42.94 5.06
N SER A 111 -28.62 -42.78 5.75
CA SER A 111 -29.06 -41.50 6.34
C SER A 111 -28.14 -41.03 7.47
N GLY A 112 -27.71 -41.96 8.35
CA GLY A 112 -26.80 -41.65 9.45
C GLY A 112 -25.41 -41.20 8.98
N PHE A 113 -24.84 -41.86 7.97
CA PHE A 113 -23.52 -41.52 7.42
C PHE A 113 -23.53 -40.17 6.69
N ALA A 114 -24.53 -39.92 5.85
CA ALA A 114 -24.69 -38.63 5.16
C ALA A 114 -24.90 -37.47 6.15
N ARG A 115 -25.75 -37.66 7.18
CA ARG A 115 -25.92 -36.68 8.27
C ARG A 115 -24.63 -36.44 9.06
N GLY A 116 -23.86 -37.50 9.32
CA GLY A 116 -22.55 -37.40 9.96
C GLY A 116 -21.55 -36.57 9.15
N ILE A 117 -21.48 -36.79 7.83
CA ILE A 117 -20.64 -35.99 6.92
C ILE A 117 -21.09 -34.53 6.90
N ILE A 118 -22.39 -34.26 6.78
CA ILE A 118 -22.92 -32.88 6.76
C ILE A 118 -22.63 -32.16 8.08
N ALA A 119 -22.81 -32.84 9.22
CA ALA A 119 -22.48 -32.31 10.53
C ALA A 119 -20.96 -32.04 10.67
N ALA A 120 -20.11 -32.97 10.24
CA ALA A 120 -18.66 -32.79 10.24
C ALA A 120 -18.23 -31.61 9.34
N MET A 121 -18.80 -31.49 8.14
CA MET A 121 -18.57 -30.35 7.23
C MET A 121 -18.99 -29.03 7.88
N PHE A 122 -20.15 -28.98 8.53
CA PHE A 122 -20.60 -27.78 9.26
C PHE A 122 -19.64 -27.40 10.40
N VAL A 123 -19.20 -28.39 11.20
CA VAL A 123 -18.21 -28.17 12.27
C VAL A 123 -16.88 -27.67 11.71
N LEU A 124 -16.40 -28.23 10.59
CA LEU A 124 -15.19 -27.75 9.92
C LEU A 124 -15.34 -26.31 9.40
N ILE A 125 -16.50 -25.95 8.83
CA ILE A 125 -16.81 -24.57 8.40
C ILE A 125 -16.81 -23.62 9.60
N VAL A 126 -17.41 -24.01 10.73
CA VAL A 126 -17.40 -23.21 11.97
C VAL A 126 -15.97 -23.06 12.52
N LEU A 127 -15.16 -24.12 12.58
CA LEU A 127 -13.78 -24.08 13.07
C LEU A 127 -12.86 -23.25 12.16
N THR A 128 -13.03 -23.33 10.84
CA THR A 128 -12.26 -22.51 9.88
C THR A 128 -12.69 -21.04 9.92
N CYS A 129 -13.98 -20.76 10.10
CA CYS A 129 -14.47 -19.40 10.33
C CYS A 129 -13.91 -18.81 11.64
N LEU A 130 -14.02 -19.54 12.76
CA LEU A 130 -13.50 -19.10 14.07
C LEU A 130 -11.98 -18.89 14.05
N SER A 131 -11.21 -19.81 13.49
CA SER A 131 -9.75 -19.66 13.39
C SER A 131 -9.34 -18.50 12.47
N SER A 132 -10.09 -18.25 11.38
CA SER A 132 -9.90 -17.07 10.53
C SER A 132 -10.19 -15.77 11.28
N LEU A 133 -11.29 -15.70 12.05
CA LEU A 133 -11.65 -14.54 12.87
C LEU A 133 -10.61 -14.26 13.97
N ILE A 134 -10.14 -15.28 14.67
CA ILE A 134 -9.07 -15.16 15.68
C ILE A 134 -7.78 -14.67 15.02
N THR A 135 -7.39 -15.26 13.89
CA THR A 135 -6.17 -14.88 13.15
C THR A 135 -6.25 -13.42 12.68
N TRP A 136 -7.40 -12.99 12.16
CA TRP A 136 -7.64 -11.61 11.75
C TRP A 136 -7.60 -10.63 12.93
N ALA A 137 -8.18 -10.99 14.08
CA ALA A 137 -8.16 -10.16 15.28
C ALA A 137 -6.74 -10.01 15.86
N VAL A 138 -5.94 -11.08 15.86
CA VAL A 138 -4.56 -11.09 16.38
C VAL A 138 -3.55 -10.46 15.42
N LEU A 139 -3.74 -10.61 14.10
CA LEU A 139 -2.90 -10.00 13.06
C LEU A 139 -3.41 -8.63 12.60
N ARG A 140 -4.36 -8.00 13.31
CA ARG A 140 -4.77 -6.63 13.04
C ARG A 140 -3.56 -5.69 13.24
N PRO A 141 -3.09 -4.97 12.21
CA PRO A 141 -2.00 -4.02 12.38
C PRO A 141 -2.40 -2.96 13.41
N GLN A 142 -1.58 -2.81 14.44
CA GLN A 142 -1.59 -1.62 15.26
C GLN A 142 -0.67 -0.58 14.60
N ILE A 143 -1.14 0.65 14.53
CA ILE A 143 -0.40 1.75 13.91
C ILE A 143 0.79 2.11 14.84
N PRO A 144 2.02 2.27 14.31
CA PRO A 144 3.16 2.77 15.09
C PRO A 144 2.90 4.17 15.66
N VAL A 145 3.46 4.44 16.84
CA VAL A 145 3.37 5.74 17.51
C VAL A 145 4.60 6.58 17.13
N PHE A 146 4.40 7.87 16.90
CA PHE A 146 5.46 8.84 16.58
C PHE A 146 5.48 9.94 17.64
N HIS A 147 6.69 10.32 18.05
CA HIS A 147 6.94 11.43 18.97
C HIS A 147 8.03 12.33 18.40
N VAL A 148 7.87 13.65 18.50
CA VAL A 148 8.97 14.59 18.27
C VAL A 148 9.77 14.73 19.57
N ASP A 149 11.07 14.41 19.52
CA ASP A 149 11.97 14.54 20.68
C ASP A 149 12.66 15.91 20.70
N ASN A 150 13.07 16.41 19.54
CA ASN A 150 13.55 17.77 19.35
C ASN A 150 13.41 18.20 17.89
N MET A 151 13.42 19.51 17.68
CA MET A 151 13.42 20.14 16.36
C MET A 151 14.26 21.41 16.45
N SER A 152 15.10 21.62 15.44
CA SER A 152 15.86 22.86 15.28
C SER A 152 15.63 23.42 13.88
N VAL A 153 15.69 24.75 13.78
CA VAL A 153 15.51 25.48 12.53
C VAL A 153 16.75 26.33 12.32
N SER A 154 17.30 26.28 11.11
CA SER A 154 18.46 27.05 10.69
C SER A 154 18.22 27.71 9.33
N ASN A 155 19.02 28.72 9.00
CA ASN A 155 18.95 29.44 7.73
C ASN A 155 17.56 30.03 7.39
N PHE A 156 16.73 30.29 8.42
CA PHE A 156 15.38 30.81 8.24
C PHE A 156 15.41 32.27 7.75
N ASN A 157 15.04 32.47 6.49
CA ASN A 157 14.99 33.76 5.82
C ASN A 157 13.69 33.90 5.02
N THR A 158 12.86 34.88 5.39
CA THR A 158 11.57 35.21 4.79
C THR A 158 11.66 36.09 3.54
N SER A 159 12.88 36.53 3.18
CA SER A 159 13.16 37.20 1.90
C SER A 159 12.87 36.28 0.72
N THR A 160 12.77 36.83 -0.50
CA THR A 160 12.73 36.04 -1.73
C THR A 160 14.15 35.81 -2.29
N PRO A 161 14.59 34.55 -2.53
CA PRO A 161 13.88 33.30 -2.29
C PRO A 161 13.85 32.90 -0.81
N PHE A 162 12.74 32.29 -0.37
CA PHE A 162 12.60 31.78 0.99
C PHE A 162 13.57 30.62 1.23
N THR A 163 14.27 30.67 2.36
CA THR A 163 15.14 29.59 2.82
C THR A 163 14.85 29.19 4.26
N ALA A 164 14.95 27.91 4.55
CA ALA A 164 14.91 27.35 5.89
C ALA A 164 15.37 25.89 5.86
N THR A 165 15.97 25.40 6.94
CA THR A 165 16.23 23.98 7.15
C THR A 165 15.74 23.58 8.53
N TRP A 166 14.84 22.61 8.57
CA TRP A 166 14.32 21.98 9.77
C TRP A 166 15.02 20.64 9.96
N ASP A 167 15.70 20.48 11.08
CA ASP A 167 16.33 19.23 11.53
C ASP A 167 15.55 18.73 12.74
N THR A 168 14.80 17.63 12.56
CA THR A 168 13.88 17.08 13.55
C THR A 168 14.29 15.66 13.92
N ASN A 169 14.41 15.37 15.22
CA ASN A 169 14.60 14.02 15.72
C ASN A 169 13.28 13.48 16.28
N LEU A 170 12.91 12.29 15.82
CA LEU A 170 11.68 11.60 16.19
C LEU A 170 11.96 10.21 16.76
N THR A 171 11.18 9.82 17.76
CA THR A 171 11.11 8.43 18.23
C THR A 171 9.86 7.77 17.64
N LEU A 172 10.08 6.62 17.01
CA LEU A 172 9.05 5.71 16.51
C LEU A 172 8.95 4.52 17.46
N GLU A 173 7.73 4.10 17.78
CA GLU A 173 7.46 2.90 18.59
C GLU A 173 6.53 1.96 17.83
N ASN A 174 6.96 0.70 17.65
CA ASN A 174 6.12 -0.35 17.07
C ASN A 174 5.37 -1.09 18.20
N PRO A 175 4.07 -0.84 18.45
CA PRO A 175 3.34 -1.54 19.51
C PRO A 175 3.09 -3.02 19.19
N ASN A 176 3.25 -3.46 17.94
CA ASN A 176 2.88 -4.80 17.51
C ASN A 176 3.76 -5.89 18.15
N HIS A 177 3.11 -6.87 18.79
CA HIS A 177 3.76 -8.02 19.43
C HIS A 177 4.18 -9.14 18.46
N LYS A 178 3.60 -9.17 17.24
CA LYS A 178 3.74 -10.28 16.27
C LYS A 178 4.06 -9.82 14.85
N LEU A 179 3.96 -8.51 14.58
CA LEU A 179 4.20 -7.92 13.27
C LEU A 179 5.47 -7.07 13.31
N ARG A 180 6.40 -7.42 12.43
CA ARG A 180 7.53 -6.58 12.03
C ARG A 180 7.02 -5.47 11.11
N LEU A 181 7.61 -4.29 11.22
CA LEU A 181 7.22 -3.10 10.47
C LEU A 181 8.37 -2.67 9.57
N TYR A 182 8.09 -2.58 8.27
CA TYR A 182 8.99 -2.03 7.26
C TYR A 182 8.38 -0.71 6.78
N LEU A 183 9.10 0.39 6.96
CA LEU A 183 8.73 1.71 6.46
C LEU A 183 9.47 1.89 5.14
N ASP A 184 8.93 1.31 4.07
CA ASP A 184 9.60 1.10 2.78
C ASP A 184 9.89 2.43 2.05
N LYS A 185 9.02 3.42 2.25
CA LYS A 185 9.12 4.74 1.63
C LYS A 185 8.55 5.79 2.57
N ILE A 186 9.27 6.89 2.80
CA ILE A 186 8.89 7.94 3.74
C ILE A 186 9.05 9.29 3.03
N VAL A 187 8.00 10.10 2.99
CA VAL A 187 8.04 11.53 2.61
C VAL A 187 7.72 12.35 3.84
N GLY A 188 8.57 13.30 4.20
CA GLY A 188 8.27 14.36 5.16
C GLY A 188 8.00 15.67 4.43
N ALA A 189 7.08 16.47 4.94
CA ALA A 189 6.82 17.83 4.48
C ALA A 189 6.53 18.75 5.67
N MET A 190 7.02 19.98 5.61
CA MET A 190 6.84 20.99 6.64
C MET A 190 5.83 22.04 6.18
N PHE A 191 4.94 22.47 7.07
CA PHE A 191 3.85 23.41 6.80
C PHE A 191 3.86 24.57 7.79
N TYR A 192 3.28 25.69 7.37
CA TYR A 192 2.90 26.82 8.22
C TYR A 192 1.39 27.05 8.05
N ASP A 193 0.67 27.12 9.16
CA ASP A 193 -0.78 27.30 9.26
C ASP A 193 -1.62 26.47 8.25
N ASP A 194 -1.21 25.22 8.03
CA ASP A 194 -1.85 24.22 7.17
C ASP A 194 -2.04 24.53 5.67
N GLU A 195 -1.74 25.75 5.22
CA GLU A 195 -1.99 26.24 3.86
C GLU A 195 -1.12 25.55 2.79
N GLU A 196 0.19 25.73 2.86
CA GLU A 196 1.13 25.27 1.83
C GLU A 196 2.38 24.62 2.43
N SER A 197 2.95 23.64 1.71
CA SER A 197 4.17 22.99 2.16
C SER A 197 5.38 23.88 1.90
N LEU A 198 6.06 24.31 2.97
CA LEU A 198 7.29 25.10 2.90
C LEU A 198 8.45 24.34 2.26
N GLY A 199 8.45 23.01 2.39
CA GLY A 199 9.44 22.13 1.81
C GLY A 199 9.10 20.67 2.08
N SER A 200 9.73 19.76 1.31
CA SER A 200 9.56 18.31 1.46
C SER A 200 10.87 17.57 1.20
N SER A 201 11.01 16.39 1.81
CA SER A 201 12.16 15.50 1.62
C SER A 201 11.76 14.03 1.67
N TRP A 202 12.59 13.18 1.03
CA TRP A 202 12.52 11.73 1.17
C TRP A 202 13.42 11.30 2.32
N LEU A 203 12.92 10.42 3.19
CA LEU A 203 13.70 9.87 4.29
C LEU A 203 14.07 8.40 4.01
N ASN A 204 15.15 7.96 4.64
CA ASN A 204 15.65 6.59 4.49
C ASN A 204 14.63 5.57 5.00
N PRO A 205 14.50 4.39 4.35
CA PRO A 205 13.66 3.32 4.85
C PRO A 205 14.09 2.84 6.23
N ILE A 206 13.13 2.52 7.09
CA ILE A 206 13.38 2.05 8.46
C ILE A 206 12.75 0.68 8.66
N PHE A 207 13.49 -0.22 9.29
CA PHE A 207 13.01 -1.53 9.72
C PHE A 207 12.87 -1.57 11.24
N MET A 208 11.73 -2.05 11.73
CA MET A 208 11.44 -2.21 13.15
C MET A 208 10.98 -3.64 13.44
N GLU A 209 11.63 -4.26 14.42
CA GLU A 209 11.20 -5.53 15.00
C GLU A 209 9.93 -5.35 15.86
N THR A 210 9.38 -6.45 16.37
CA THR A 210 8.21 -6.41 17.26
C THR A 210 8.55 -5.71 18.57
N LYS A 211 7.70 -4.76 19.02
CA LYS A 211 7.84 -4.05 20.31
C LYS A 211 9.13 -3.24 20.48
N THR A 212 9.80 -2.87 19.39
CA THR A 212 11.00 -2.03 19.44
C THR A 212 10.69 -0.55 19.24
N LYS A 213 11.55 0.29 19.81
CA LYS A 213 11.64 1.72 19.48
C LYS A 213 12.80 1.96 18.53
N ALA A 214 12.65 2.92 17.62
CA ALA A 214 13.68 3.36 16.69
C ALA A 214 13.70 4.88 16.63
N THR A 215 14.87 5.48 16.42
CA THR A 215 15.00 6.92 16.20
C THR A 215 15.13 7.22 14.72
N MET A 216 14.47 8.29 14.27
CA MET A 216 14.52 8.80 12.91
C MET A 216 14.95 10.27 12.95
N ASN A 217 15.96 10.61 12.16
CA ASN A 217 16.33 12.00 11.91
C ASN A 217 15.69 12.44 10.58
N ALA A 218 15.00 13.59 10.61
CA ALA A 218 14.21 14.13 9.53
C ALA A 218 14.70 15.55 9.20
N ILE A 219 15.45 15.66 8.10
CA ILE A 219 15.93 16.93 7.56
C ILE A 219 15.03 17.33 6.40
N ILE A 220 14.39 18.49 6.50
CA ILE A 220 13.59 19.10 5.44
C ILE A 220 14.18 20.49 5.18
N SER A 221 14.34 20.87 3.90
CA SER A 221 14.86 22.18 3.53
C SER A 221 13.99 22.87 2.48
N ALA A 222 13.74 24.15 2.69
CA ALA A 222 13.29 25.10 1.70
C ALA A 222 14.51 25.83 1.13
N ASN A 223 14.73 25.71 -0.18
CA ASN A 223 15.93 26.22 -0.86
C ASN A 223 15.59 27.16 -2.04
N GLY A 224 14.39 27.76 -2.06
CA GLY A 224 13.97 28.65 -3.15
C GLY A 224 13.77 28.01 -4.53
N SER A 225 13.83 26.68 -4.65
CA SER A 225 13.63 25.97 -5.91
C SER A 225 12.19 26.11 -6.41
N ALA A 226 12.00 26.20 -7.72
CA ALA A 226 10.68 26.33 -8.35
C ALA A 226 9.70 25.19 -7.99
N GLN A 227 10.19 24.01 -7.61
CA GLN A 227 9.35 22.91 -7.11
C GLN A 227 8.76 23.14 -5.70
N ASN A 228 9.40 23.96 -4.87
CA ASN A 228 8.99 24.27 -3.49
C ASN A 228 8.93 25.80 -3.30
N ALA A 229 8.34 26.51 -4.28
CA ALA A 229 8.26 27.96 -4.25
C ALA A 229 7.17 28.42 -3.28
N VAL A 230 7.58 28.88 -2.09
CA VAL A 230 6.67 29.40 -1.06
C VAL A 230 6.04 30.73 -1.52
N PRO A 231 4.71 30.91 -1.43
CA PRO A 231 4.06 32.16 -1.81
C PRO A 231 4.54 33.37 -1.01
N ILE A 232 4.68 34.53 -1.67
CA ILE A 232 5.19 35.78 -1.06
C ILE A 232 4.34 36.23 0.13
N TRP A 233 3.03 36.04 0.07
CA TRP A 233 2.12 36.42 1.17
C TRP A 233 2.40 35.57 2.44
N LEU A 234 2.67 34.27 2.28
CA LEU A 234 2.99 33.36 3.38
C LEU A 234 4.36 33.68 3.99
N THR A 235 5.35 34.07 3.19
CA THR A 235 6.65 34.50 3.73
C THR A 235 6.55 35.84 4.46
N GLN A 236 5.70 36.76 3.99
CA GLN A 236 5.41 38.02 4.68
C GLN A 236 4.69 37.79 6.02
N GLU A 237 3.75 36.85 6.08
CA GLU A 237 3.04 36.47 7.31
C GLU A 237 3.98 35.81 8.32
N MET A 238 4.73 34.78 7.93
CA MET A 238 5.81 34.21 8.75
C MET A 238 6.80 35.28 9.23
N SER A 239 7.10 36.30 8.43
CA SER A 239 8.00 37.38 8.81
C SER A 239 7.41 38.31 9.88
N LYS A 240 6.10 38.57 9.80
CA LYS A 240 5.35 39.36 10.77
C LYS A 240 5.21 38.60 12.10
N ASP A 241 4.83 37.33 12.04
CA ASP A 241 4.55 36.55 13.24
C ASP A 241 5.84 36.14 13.96
N ARG A 242 6.96 35.96 13.22
CA ARG A 242 8.30 35.80 13.80
C ARG A 242 8.73 37.01 14.63
N ALA A 243 8.17 38.20 14.43
CA ALA A 243 8.44 39.36 15.27
C ALA A 243 7.95 39.17 16.72
N THR A 244 7.07 38.19 16.98
CA THR A 244 6.69 37.75 18.34
C THR A 244 7.77 36.91 19.03
N GLY A 245 8.80 36.47 18.31
CA GLY A 245 9.89 35.63 18.80
C GLY A 245 9.68 34.12 18.59
N SER A 246 8.53 33.69 18.10
CA SER A 246 8.23 32.28 17.84
C SER A 246 7.36 32.07 16.60
N LEU A 247 7.48 30.91 15.95
CA LEU A 247 6.55 30.42 14.93
C LEU A 247 6.12 28.99 15.29
N THR A 248 4.90 28.63 14.93
CA THR A 248 4.40 27.25 15.02
C THR A 248 4.45 26.61 13.63
N PHE A 249 4.92 25.37 13.56
CA PHE A 249 4.96 24.59 12.32
C PHE A 249 4.20 23.28 12.48
N ALA A 250 3.81 22.69 11.35
CA ALA A 250 3.23 21.35 11.28
C ALA A 250 4.12 20.44 10.42
N LEU A 251 4.56 19.32 10.99
CA LEU A 251 5.38 18.31 10.31
C LEU A 251 4.51 17.11 9.94
N ARG A 252 4.37 16.88 8.64
CA ARG A 252 3.50 15.82 8.10
C ARG A 252 4.32 14.77 7.37
N PHE A 253 4.07 13.49 7.66
CA PHE A 253 4.66 12.38 6.91
C PHE A 253 3.63 11.59 6.12
N ARG A 254 4.02 11.13 4.94
CA ARG A 254 3.33 10.09 4.17
C ARG A 254 4.25 8.88 4.03
N ILE A 255 3.82 7.75 4.57
CA ILE A 255 4.68 6.58 4.75
C ILE A 255 4.02 5.34 4.15
N TRP A 256 4.76 4.64 3.29
CA TRP A 256 4.35 3.34 2.77
C TRP A 256 4.90 2.28 3.72
N ALA A 257 4.00 1.64 4.46
CA ALA A 257 4.34 0.73 5.54
C ALA A 257 3.89 -0.70 5.21
N THR A 258 4.81 -1.66 5.35
CA THR A 258 4.55 -3.08 5.17
C THR A 258 4.72 -3.82 6.49
N PHE A 259 3.63 -4.40 6.98
CA PHE A 259 3.61 -5.26 8.16
C PHE A 259 3.83 -6.71 7.74
N LYS A 260 4.77 -7.41 8.36
CA LYS A 260 5.06 -8.83 8.08
C LYS A 260 5.12 -9.66 9.35
N THR A 261 4.71 -10.91 9.25
CA THR A 261 4.97 -11.91 10.30
C THR A 261 5.45 -13.20 9.63
N GLY A 262 6.66 -13.66 9.94
CA GLY A 262 7.32 -14.76 9.22
C GLY A 262 7.23 -14.61 7.69
N SER A 263 6.89 -15.71 7.01
CA SER A 263 6.69 -15.77 5.56
C SER A 263 5.22 -16.01 5.13
N TRP A 264 4.29 -16.21 6.08
CA TRP A 264 2.91 -16.63 5.80
C TRP A 264 1.90 -15.49 5.58
N TRP A 265 2.24 -14.26 5.97
CA TRP A 265 1.31 -13.13 5.98
C TRP A 265 2.08 -11.82 5.87
N THR A 266 1.56 -10.93 5.03
CA THR A 266 2.09 -9.58 4.81
C THR A 266 0.92 -8.66 4.47
N ARG A 267 0.94 -7.44 4.98
CA ARG A 267 -0.04 -6.40 4.66
C ARG A 267 0.64 -5.06 4.53
N SER A 268 0.51 -4.42 3.37
CA SER A 268 0.97 -3.06 3.13
C SER A 268 -0.19 -2.07 3.24
N LEU A 269 0.09 -0.87 3.75
CA LEU A 269 -0.85 0.26 3.85
C LEU A 269 -0.07 1.58 3.79
N VAL A 270 -0.78 2.71 3.69
CA VAL A 270 -0.15 4.05 3.66
C VAL A 270 -0.53 4.81 4.91
N ILE A 271 0.44 5.01 5.79
CA ILE A 271 0.29 5.79 7.02
C ILE A 271 0.46 7.28 6.70
N ARG A 272 -0.35 8.11 7.34
CA ARG A 272 -0.16 9.56 7.45
C ARG A 272 0.12 9.91 8.91
N VAL A 273 1.18 10.66 9.16
CA VAL A 273 1.53 11.17 10.50
C VAL A 273 1.40 12.69 10.45
N LEU A 274 0.73 13.28 11.43
CA LEU A 274 0.59 14.73 11.61
C LEU A 274 1.17 15.09 12.98
N CYS A 275 2.29 15.82 12.98
CA CYS A 275 2.91 16.39 14.17
C CYS A 275 2.66 17.90 14.11
N ASP A 276 1.51 18.34 14.60
CA ASP A 276 1.10 19.74 14.58
C ASP A 276 1.57 20.45 15.88
N ASP A 277 1.27 21.76 16.03
CA ASP A 277 1.65 22.58 17.20
C ASP A 277 3.16 22.67 17.54
N LEU A 278 4.05 22.39 16.58
CA LEU A 278 5.51 22.43 16.80
C LEU A 278 6.04 23.87 16.91
N LYS A 279 5.91 24.45 18.11
CA LYS A 279 6.32 25.81 18.42
C LYS A 279 7.84 25.94 18.51
N VAL A 280 8.43 26.67 17.57
CA VAL A 280 9.85 27.00 17.52
C VAL A 280 10.07 28.43 18.03
N ASN A 281 10.95 28.59 19.02
CA ASN A 281 11.41 29.89 19.50
C ASN A 281 12.70 30.30 18.76
N PHE A 282 12.77 31.52 18.25
CA PHE A 282 13.93 32.05 17.51
C PHE A 282 14.87 32.87 18.39
N VAL A 283 16.17 32.77 18.13
CA VAL A 283 17.20 33.48 18.92
C VAL A 283 17.43 34.87 18.34
N GLY A 284 16.60 35.83 18.76
CA GLY A 284 16.66 37.23 18.32
C GLY A 284 16.50 37.36 16.80
N ALA A 285 17.32 38.22 16.17
CA ALA A 285 17.30 38.41 14.73
C ALA A 285 17.89 37.23 13.93
N SER A 286 18.59 36.28 14.58
CA SER A 286 19.22 35.16 13.87
C SER A 286 18.18 34.24 13.23
N GLY A 287 18.48 33.72 12.04
CA GLY A 287 17.62 32.74 11.34
C GLY A 287 17.62 31.34 11.97
N ASN A 288 17.95 31.26 13.27
CA ASN A 288 18.08 30.03 14.02
C ASN A 288 17.01 29.98 15.14
N GLY A 289 16.39 28.82 15.31
CA GLY A 289 15.43 28.56 16.35
C GLY A 289 15.45 27.11 16.81
N ALA A 290 14.81 26.84 17.95
CA ALA A 290 14.65 25.50 18.48
C ALA A 290 13.22 25.31 19.01
N LEU A 291 12.75 24.06 19.00
CA LEU A 291 11.50 23.67 19.63
C LEU A 291 11.45 24.18 21.07
N ALA A 292 10.30 24.75 21.47
CA ALA A 292 10.11 25.22 22.82
C ALA A 292 10.30 24.05 23.81
N PRO A 293 10.99 24.25 24.95
CA PRO A 293 11.10 23.22 25.97
C PRO A 293 9.71 22.91 26.53
N GLY A 294 9.21 21.72 26.21
CA GLY A 294 7.83 21.32 26.44
C GLY A 294 7.68 19.82 26.68
N LYS A 295 6.43 19.38 26.72
CA LYS A 295 6.09 17.95 26.73
C LYS A 295 6.48 17.37 25.37
N ARG A 296 6.83 16.08 25.30
CA ARG A 296 6.94 15.39 24.00
C ARG A 296 5.56 15.42 23.33
N ASP A 297 5.50 16.03 22.16
CA ASP A 297 4.27 16.09 21.38
C ASP A 297 4.08 14.75 20.66
N ASN A 298 2.93 14.12 20.94
CA ASN A 298 2.51 12.90 20.26
C ASN A 298 1.94 13.31 18.92
N CYS A 299 2.43 12.73 17.84
CA CYS A 299 1.85 12.96 16.52
C CYS A 299 0.59 12.10 16.34
N ASP A 300 -0.43 12.66 15.69
CA ASP A 300 -1.60 11.91 15.26
C ASP A 300 -1.27 11.02 14.06
N VAL A 301 -1.83 9.81 14.04
CA VAL A 301 -1.47 8.80 13.04
C VAL A 301 -2.68 8.09 12.45
N TYR A 302 -2.80 8.14 11.13
CA TYR A 302 -3.93 7.64 10.34
C TYR A 302 -3.44 6.61 9.30
N ALA A 303 -4.27 5.62 8.94
CA ALA A 303 -3.90 4.51 8.04
C ALA A 303 -5.10 4.00 7.22
#